data_AF-A0A3P1C1E0-F1
#
_entry.id   AF-A0A3P1C1E0-F1
#
_cell.length_a   1.000
_cell.length_b   1.000
_cell.length_c   1.000
_cell.angle_alpha   90.00
_cell.angle_beta   90.00
_cell.angle_gamma   90.00
#
_symmetry.space_group_name_H-M   'P 1'
#
loop_
_entity.id
_entity.type
_entity.pdbx_description
1 polymer ?
#
loop_
_entity_poly.entity_id
_entity_poly.type
_entity_poly.pdbx_seq_one_letter_code
_entity_poly.pdbx_strand_id
1 'polypeptide(L)'
;MEPIKERKKRDRNGIKRGVLIGFLGVFLLNALTGFTQDTTRRTSEPCYRCRLRGLLIGETVVYSTTIYGLSKAWYNNPLTNFHFFNDNHEWLQIDKVGHMLTAYQIARISAQAYRWTGLSDKKAALYAGLTGLIFQTPIEILDGFSPEYGFSVGDMAANIAGPALYTSQYLAWGELRIQPKFSFHNTPLYKVRKELLGSTWHDRWLKDYNGQTYWLSVNPSAFGSRDSKFPRWLNVAAGYGIQDMVAAETPKSIERGYRPYRQYYLSLDIDFTRIKTRHKALKTVFFLLNTLKIPAPTLEYNGRNGFRFHALYF
;
A
#
# COMPACT_ATOMS: atom_id res chain seq x y z
N MET A 1 -34.52 16.92 -35.13
CA MET A 1 -33.62 16.99 -33.97
C MET A 1 -34.31 16.28 -32.81
N GLU A 2 -34.00 15.00 -32.62
CA GLU A 2 -34.53 14.23 -31.49
C GLU A 2 -33.68 14.47 -30.23
N PRO A 3 -34.30 14.52 -29.03
CA PRO A 3 -33.58 14.73 -27.79
C PRO A 3 -32.89 13.45 -27.34
N ILE A 4 -31.58 13.55 -27.09
CA ILE A 4 -30.75 12.48 -26.55
C ILE A 4 -31.20 12.18 -25.12
N LYS A 5 -31.77 10.99 -24.91
CA LYS A 5 -32.14 10.46 -23.59
C LYS A 5 -30.89 10.26 -22.72
N GLU A 6 -30.82 10.97 -21.60
CA GLU A 6 -29.93 10.65 -20.48
C GLU A 6 -30.19 9.22 -19.99
N ARG A 7 -29.28 8.29 -20.30
CA ARG A 7 -29.30 6.94 -19.73
C ARG A 7 -28.78 7.01 -18.30
N LYS A 8 -29.70 6.76 -17.34
CA LYS A 8 -29.44 6.49 -15.92
C LYS A 8 -28.13 5.73 -15.70
N LYS A 9 -27.14 6.41 -15.12
CA LYS A 9 -25.87 5.85 -14.63
C LYS A 9 -26.21 4.88 -13.49
N ARG A 10 -26.27 3.58 -13.78
CA ARG A 10 -26.42 2.50 -12.78
C ARG A 10 -25.36 2.70 -11.69
N ASP A 11 -25.75 2.51 -10.43
CA ASP A 11 -24.90 2.70 -9.25
C ASP A 11 -23.74 1.69 -9.24
N ARG A 12 -22.61 2.11 -9.82
CA ARG A 12 -21.36 1.33 -9.98
C ARG A 12 -20.48 1.35 -8.71
N ASN A 13 -20.94 1.96 -7.62
CA ASN A 13 -20.15 2.14 -6.41
C ASN A 13 -20.09 0.88 -5.53
N GLY A 14 -21.14 0.04 -5.53
CA GLY A 14 -21.18 -1.19 -4.71
C GLY A 14 -20.15 -2.25 -5.10
N ILE A 15 -19.92 -2.42 -6.41
CA ILE A 15 -19.00 -3.44 -6.95
C ILE A 15 -17.53 -3.04 -6.69
N LYS A 16 -17.21 -1.74 -6.78
CA LYS A 16 -15.86 -1.21 -6.50
C LYS A 16 -15.47 -1.37 -5.02
N ARG A 17 -16.43 -1.34 -4.10
CA ARG A 17 -16.22 -1.52 -2.65
C ARG A 17 -15.98 -2.98 -2.26
N GLY A 18 -16.69 -3.92 -2.88
CA GLY A 18 -16.57 -5.34 -2.56
C GLY A 18 -15.22 -5.95 -2.92
N VAL A 19 -14.61 -5.54 -4.04
CA VAL A 19 -13.35 -6.12 -4.54
C VAL A 19 -12.15 -5.71 -3.66
N LEU A 20 -12.10 -4.47 -3.18
CA LEU A 20 -10.99 -3.98 -2.36
C LEU A 20 -11.11 -4.39 -0.87
N ILE A 21 -12.33 -4.46 -0.33
CA ILE A 21 -12.58 -4.98 1.02
C ILE A 21 -12.33 -6.50 1.06
N GLY A 22 -12.67 -7.22 -0.02
CA GLY A 22 -12.30 -8.63 -0.20
C GLY A 22 -10.78 -8.85 -0.28
N PHE A 23 -10.05 -7.92 -0.91
CA PHE A 23 -8.60 -7.98 -1.07
C PHE A 23 -7.83 -7.93 0.26
N LEU A 24 -8.16 -7.01 1.16
CA LEU A 24 -7.60 -6.99 2.53
C LEU A 24 -8.09 -8.18 3.37
N GLY A 25 -9.36 -8.57 3.22
CA GLY A 25 -9.96 -9.67 3.97
C GLY A 25 -9.31 -11.03 3.71
N VAL A 26 -8.98 -11.35 2.47
CA VAL A 26 -8.38 -12.65 2.09
C VAL A 26 -6.89 -12.75 2.46
N PHE A 27 -6.15 -11.64 2.36
CA PHE A 27 -4.76 -11.59 2.88
C PHE A 27 -4.71 -11.66 4.41
N LEU A 28 -5.65 -11.00 5.09
CA LEU A 28 -5.81 -11.11 6.55
C LEU A 28 -6.23 -12.51 6.98
N LEU A 29 -7.13 -13.18 6.24
CA LEU A 29 -7.55 -14.56 6.52
C LEU A 29 -6.40 -15.56 6.38
N ASN A 30 -5.54 -15.42 5.37
CA ASN A 30 -4.35 -16.28 5.23
C ASN A 30 -3.27 -16.01 6.29
N ALA A 31 -3.12 -14.75 6.72
CA ALA A 31 -2.28 -14.43 7.87
C ALA A 31 -2.85 -15.07 9.15
N LEU A 32 -4.17 -14.99 9.37
CA LEU A 32 -4.84 -15.55 10.55
C LEU A 32 -4.74 -17.09 10.60
N THR A 33 -4.97 -17.80 9.49
CA THR A 33 -4.88 -19.28 9.46
C THR A 33 -3.46 -19.81 9.68
N GLY A 34 -2.42 -19.06 9.28
CA GLY A 34 -1.03 -19.37 9.59
C GLY A 34 -0.69 -19.27 11.09
N PHE A 35 -1.40 -18.41 11.84
CA PHE A 35 -1.18 -18.22 13.28
C PHE A 35 -2.10 -19.06 14.19
N THR A 36 -3.23 -19.57 13.68
CA THR A 36 -4.27 -20.26 14.49
C THR A 36 -4.22 -21.80 14.45
N GLN A 37 -3.22 -22.44 13.84
CA GLN A 37 -3.08 -23.90 13.96
C GLN A 37 -2.74 -24.28 15.41
N ASP A 38 -3.74 -24.88 16.08
CA ASP A 38 -3.69 -25.44 17.42
C ASP A 38 -2.69 -26.62 17.48
N THR A 39 -1.80 -26.60 18.46
CA THR A 39 -0.73 -27.59 18.67
C THR A 39 -1.19 -28.83 19.46
N THR A 40 -2.47 -28.96 19.75
CA THR A 40 -3.01 -30.03 20.62
C THR A 40 -3.29 -31.37 19.94
N ARG A 41 -3.13 -31.49 18.61
CA ARG A 41 -3.13 -32.80 17.92
C ARG A 41 -1.71 -33.22 17.56
N ARG A 42 -1.30 -34.42 18.00
CA ARG A 42 -0.14 -35.15 17.46
C ARG A 42 -0.33 -35.26 15.94
N THR A 43 0.24 -34.33 15.21
CA THR A 43 0.25 -34.30 13.76
C THR A 43 1.68 -34.60 13.34
N SER A 44 1.85 -35.59 12.47
CA SER A 44 3.06 -35.82 11.70
C SER A 44 3.73 -34.50 11.34
N GLU A 45 5.06 -34.40 11.46
CA GLU A 45 5.81 -33.18 11.15
C GLU A 45 5.22 -32.51 9.90
N PRO A 46 4.82 -31.23 9.97
CA PRO A 46 4.17 -30.59 8.85
C PRO A 46 5.06 -30.65 7.63
N CYS A 47 4.60 -31.35 6.59
CA CYS A 47 5.31 -31.47 5.33
C CYS A 47 5.51 -30.07 4.73
N TYR A 48 6.74 -29.54 4.80
CA TYR A 48 7.16 -28.25 4.22
C TYR A 48 6.67 -28.09 2.77
N ARG A 49 6.87 -29.12 1.95
CA ARG A 49 6.46 -29.12 0.53
C ARG A 49 4.94 -29.03 0.38
N CYS A 50 4.19 -29.63 1.30
CA CYS A 50 2.74 -29.63 1.30
C CYS A 50 2.19 -28.26 1.69
N ARG A 51 2.77 -27.62 2.73
CA ARG A 51 2.43 -26.24 3.11
C ARG A 51 2.74 -25.25 1.99
N LEU A 52 3.93 -25.36 1.38
CA LEU A 52 4.32 -24.50 0.26
C LEU A 52 3.39 -24.69 -0.94
N ARG A 53 3.10 -25.94 -1.33
CA ARG A 53 2.17 -26.22 -2.43
C ARG A 53 0.77 -25.67 -2.15
N GLY A 54 0.26 -25.87 -0.93
CA GLY A 54 -1.03 -25.33 -0.51
C GLY A 54 -1.06 -23.80 -0.56
N LEU A 55 0.00 -23.14 -0.08
CA LEU A 55 0.13 -21.69 -0.14
C LEU A 55 0.13 -21.18 -1.59
N LEU A 56 0.91 -21.79 -2.48
CA LEU A 56 0.99 -21.39 -3.89
C LEU A 56 -0.34 -21.57 -4.63
N ILE A 57 -1.06 -22.67 -4.36
CA ILE A 57 -2.41 -22.90 -4.91
C ILE A 57 -3.36 -21.82 -4.39
N GLY A 58 -3.35 -21.56 -3.08
CA GLY A 58 -4.18 -20.54 -2.46
C GLY A 58 -3.90 -19.15 -3.05
N GLU A 59 -2.63 -18.76 -3.13
CA GLU A 59 -2.19 -17.50 -3.72
C GLU A 59 -2.67 -17.36 -5.17
N THR A 60 -2.53 -18.42 -5.97
CA THR A 60 -2.99 -18.45 -7.38
C THR A 60 -4.50 -18.23 -7.49
N VAL A 61 -5.30 -18.90 -6.66
CA VAL A 61 -6.77 -18.75 -6.66
C VAL A 61 -7.16 -17.33 -6.25
N VAL A 62 -6.57 -16.82 -5.17
CA VAL A 62 -6.85 -15.47 -4.65
C VAL A 62 -6.47 -14.40 -5.67
N TYR A 63 -5.27 -14.52 -6.23
CA TYR A 63 -4.76 -13.60 -7.24
C TYR A 63 -5.65 -13.61 -8.49
N SER A 64 -5.96 -14.79 -9.05
CA SER A 64 -6.78 -14.89 -10.26
C SER A 64 -8.18 -14.33 -10.05
N THR A 65 -8.79 -14.61 -8.89
CA THR A 65 -10.11 -14.06 -8.52
C THR A 65 -10.05 -12.54 -8.39
N THR A 66 -8.97 -12.01 -7.80
CA THR A 66 -8.80 -10.57 -7.60
C THR A 66 -8.60 -9.84 -8.92
N ILE A 67 -7.69 -10.31 -9.78
CA ILE A 67 -7.46 -9.73 -11.11
C ILE A 67 -8.73 -9.81 -11.96
N TYR A 68 -9.48 -10.92 -11.92
CA TYR A 68 -10.76 -11.03 -12.61
C TYR A 68 -11.78 -10.00 -12.08
N GLY A 69 -11.91 -9.87 -10.76
CA GLY A 69 -12.81 -8.91 -10.12
C GLY A 69 -12.45 -7.45 -10.46
N LEU A 70 -11.17 -7.10 -10.39
CA LEU A 70 -10.66 -5.78 -10.77
C LEU A 70 -10.85 -5.52 -12.27
N SER A 71 -10.58 -6.52 -13.11
CA SER A 71 -10.79 -6.45 -14.55
C SER A 71 -12.24 -6.04 -14.88
N LYS A 72 -13.21 -6.74 -14.28
CA LYS A 72 -14.65 -6.42 -14.41
C LYS A 72 -15.02 -5.07 -13.80
N ALA A 73 -14.39 -4.67 -12.70
CA ALA A 73 -14.72 -3.42 -12.02
C ALA A 73 -14.20 -2.18 -12.75
N TRP A 74 -13.02 -2.25 -13.37
CA TRP A 74 -12.29 -1.10 -13.89
C TRP A 74 -12.28 -1.04 -15.42
N TYR A 75 -12.22 -2.17 -16.13
CA TYR A 75 -12.09 -2.21 -17.60
C TYR A 75 -13.41 -2.61 -18.25
N ASN A 76 -14.35 -1.67 -18.25
CA ASN A 76 -15.70 -1.86 -18.81
C ASN A 76 -15.87 -1.34 -20.25
N ASN A 77 -14.89 -0.58 -20.74
CA ASN A 77 -14.86 -0.09 -22.11
C ASN A 77 -14.17 -1.12 -23.02
N PRO A 78 -14.45 -1.12 -24.33
CA PRO A 78 -13.69 -1.93 -25.28
C PRO A 78 -12.19 -1.64 -25.15
N LEU A 79 -11.40 -2.71 -25.06
CA LEU A 79 -9.95 -2.60 -25.03
C LEU A 79 -9.42 -2.07 -26.36
N THR A 80 -8.34 -1.29 -26.31
CA THR A 80 -7.64 -0.74 -27.47
C THR A 80 -6.32 -1.48 -27.70
N ASN A 81 -5.50 -1.01 -28.64
CA ASN A 81 -4.12 -1.49 -28.76
C ASN A 81 -3.30 -1.11 -27.52
N PHE A 82 -2.32 -1.96 -27.20
CA PHE A 82 -1.39 -1.67 -26.11
C PHE A 82 -0.63 -0.37 -26.36
N HIS A 83 -0.56 0.49 -25.36
CA HIS A 83 0.22 1.72 -25.43
C HIS A 83 0.84 2.08 -24.08
N PHE A 84 2.00 2.74 -24.16
CA PHE A 84 2.69 3.29 -23.00
C PHE A 84 2.12 4.67 -22.65
N PHE A 85 2.17 5.01 -21.37
CA PHE A 85 1.73 6.30 -20.86
C PHE A 85 2.76 6.86 -19.86
N ASN A 86 2.84 8.19 -19.78
CA ASN A 86 3.73 8.87 -18.84
C ASN A 86 2.93 9.88 -18.03
N ASP A 87 2.49 9.44 -16.86
CA ASP A 87 1.71 10.19 -15.89
C ASP A 87 2.56 10.65 -14.69
N ASN A 88 3.87 10.68 -14.83
CA ASN A 88 4.76 11.17 -13.77
C ASN A 88 4.50 12.63 -13.41
N HIS A 89 3.72 13.38 -14.17
CA HIS A 89 3.31 14.75 -13.85
C HIS A 89 2.00 14.82 -13.04
N GLU A 90 1.28 13.71 -12.93
CA GLU A 90 0.01 13.62 -12.21
C GLU A 90 0.22 13.46 -10.70
N TRP A 91 -0.76 13.94 -9.93
CA TRP A 91 -0.87 13.77 -8.48
C TRP A 91 0.39 14.13 -7.68
N LEU A 92 1.26 14.96 -8.25
CA LEU A 92 2.58 15.25 -7.70
C LEU A 92 3.30 13.94 -7.29
N GLN A 93 3.16 12.88 -8.08
CA GLN A 93 3.78 11.56 -7.86
C GLN A 93 3.37 10.81 -6.59
N ILE A 94 2.41 11.30 -5.78
CA ILE A 94 2.01 10.59 -4.57
C ILE A 94 1.41 9.22 -4.88
N ASP A 95 0.75 9.12 -6.03
CA ASP A 95 0.26 7.88 -6.61
C ASP A 95 1.37 6.81 -6.73
N LYS A 96 2.55 7.21 -7.23
CA LYS A 96 3.71 6.33 -7.46
C LYS A 96 4.27 5.88 -6.11
N VAL A 97 4.26 6.76 -5.11
CA VAL A 97 4.60 6.38 -3.72
C VAL A 97 3.58 5.39 -3.15
N GLY A 98 2.30 5.53 -3.52
CA GLY A 98 1.22 4.58 -3.24
C GLY A 98 1.46 3.20 -3.83
N HIS A 99 1.86 3.14 -5.10
CA HIS A 99 2.28 1.91 -5.78
C HIS A 99 3.43 1.22 -5.05
N MET A 100 4.50 1.98 -4.75
CA MET A 100 5.65 1.46 -4.00
C MET A 100 5.25 0.91 -2.62
N LEU A 101 4.44 1.64 -1.85
CA LEU A 101 3.99 1.17 -0.54
C LEU A 101 3.15 -0.11 -0.66
N THR A 102 2.22 -0.15 -1.61
CA THR A 102 1.30 -1.28 -1.80
C THR A 102 2.09 -2.55 -2.12
N ALA A 103 2.97 -2.48 -3.12
CA ALA A 103 3.83 -3.60 -3.50
C ALA A 103 4.76 -4.03 -2.35
N TYR A 104 5.32 -3.07 -1.59
CA TYR A 104 6.12 -3.36 -0.39
C TYR A 104 5.31 -4.13 0.67
N GLN A 105 4.08 -3.70 0.97
CA GLN A 105 3.27 -4.34 2.01
C GLN A 105 2.79 -5.73 1.60
N ILE A 106 2.48 -5.94 0.32
CA ILE A 106 2.18 -7.27 -0.22
C ILE A 106 3.39 -8.18 -0.02
N ALA A 107 4.60 -7.74 -0.39
CA ALA A 107 5.82 -8.53 -0.15
C ALA A 107 6.04 -8.80 1.34
N ARG A 108 5.86 -7.79 2.20
CA ARG A 108 6.04 -7.93 3.65
C ARG A 108 5.08 -8.95 4.27
N ILE A 109 3.81 -8.94 3.85
CA ILE A 109 2.79 -9.88 4.34
C ILE A 109 3.04 -11.28 3.79
N SER A 110 3.26 -11.41 2.48
CA SER A 110 3.52 -12.70 1.83
C SER A 110 4.73 -13.42 2.40
N ALA A 111 5.78 -12.68 2.78
CA ALA A 111 6.96 -13.28 3.40
C ALA A 111 6.66 -14.00 4.71
N GLN A 112 5.68 -13.52 5.50
CA GLN A 112 5.26 -14.22 6.72
C GLN A 112 4.60 -15.56 6.39
N ALA A 113 3.78 -15.60 5.34
CA ALA A 113 3.19 -16.85 4.86
C ALA A 113 4.26 -17.82 4.35
N TYR A 114 5.24 -17.33 3.57
CA TYR A 114 6.35 -18.15 3.10
C TYR A 114 7.20 -18.71 4.26
N ARG A 115 7.54 -17.89 5.25
CA ARG A 115 8.24 -18.35 6.48
C ARG A 115 7.43 -19.42 7.22
N TRP A 116 6.12 -19.26 7.30
CA TRP A 116 5.23 -20.25 7.95
C TRP A 116 5.28 -21.63 7.27
N THR A 117 5.49 -21.67 5.95
CA THR A 117 5.66 -22.96 5.25
C THR A 117 7.00 -23.63 5.57
N GLY A 118 7.96 -22.90 6.16
CA GLY A 118 9.29 -23.36 6.54
C GLY A 118 10.40 -22.88 5.61
N LEU A 119 10.14 -21.92 4.72
CA LEU A 119 11.20 -21.31 3.90
C LEU A 119 12.18 -20.55 4.80
N SER A 120 13.47 -20.63 4.45
CA SER A 120 14.49 -19.76 5.07
C SER A 120 14.19 -18.29 4.77
N ASP A 121 14.65 -17.38 5.63
CA ASP A 121 14.36 -15.95 5.50
C ASP A 121 14.73 -15.38 4.13
N LYS A 122 15.86 -15.79 3.56
CA LYS A 122 16.29 -15.34 2.22
C LYS A 122 15.35 -15.84 1.12
N LYS A 123 14.94 -17.11 1.16
CA LYS A 123 13.99 -17.66 0.18
C LYS A 123 12.61 -17.03 0.33
N ALA A 124 12.13 -16.88 1.55
CA ALA A 124 10.88 -16.21 1.85
C ALA A 124 10.88 -14.75 1.37
N ALA A 125 12.00 -14.04 1.55
CA ALA A 125 12.14 -12.67 1.06
C ALA A 125 12.09 -12.59 -0.47
N LEU A 126 12.82 -13.46 -1.18
CA LEU A 126 12.81 -13.51 -2.65
C LEU A 126 11.43 -13.84 -3.21
N TYR A 127 10.77 -14.87 -2.68
CA TYR A 127 9.47 -15.32 -3.15
C TYR A 127 8.41 -14.24 -2.90
N ALA A 128 8.43 -13.65 -1.71
CA ALA A 128 7.51 -12.57 -1.39
C ALA A 128 7.78 -11.29 -2.19
N GLY A 129 9.04 -10.99 -2.49
CA GLY A 129 9.43 -9.91 -3.39
C GLY A 129 8.81 -10.08 -4.78
N LEU A 130 8.87 -11.29 -5.32
CA LEU A 130 8.22 -11.65 -6.59
C LEU A 130 6.69 -11.54 -6.48
N THR A 131 6.08 -12.04 -5.41
CA THR A 131 4.63 -11.88 -5.16
C THR A 131 4.22 -10.40 -5.18
N GLY A 132 4.97 -9.53 -4.49
CA GLY A 132 4.67 -8.09 -4.45
C GLY A 132 4.70 -7.44 -5.83
N LEU A 133 5.66 -7.82 -6.68
CA LEU A 133 5.79 -7.33 -8.05
C LEU A 133 4.66 -7.87 -8.96
N ILE A 134 4.45 -9.19 -8.94
CA ILE A 134 3.46 -9.87 -9.79
C ILE A 134 2.05 -9.40 -9.46
N PHE A 135 1.78 -8.96 -8.24
CA PHE A 135 0.44 -8.56 -7.85
C PHE A 135 -0.07 -7.32 -8.63
N GLN A 136 0.76 -6.29 -8.82
CA GLN A 136 0.35 -5.05 -9.48
C GLN A 136 0.66 -5.02 -10.99
N THR A 137 1.66 -5.77 -11.45
CA THR A 137 2.08 -5.81 -12.88
C THR A 137 0.92 -6.04 -13.87
N PRO A 138 -0.04 -6.96 -13.64
CA PRO A 138 -1.15 -7.18 -14.57
C PRO A 138 -2.10 -5.99 -14.65
N ILE A 139 -2.23 -5.21 -13.58
CA ILE A 139 -3.06 -4.00 -13.59
C ILE A 139 -2.44 -3.01 -14.58
N GLU A 140 -1.13 -2.76 -14.51
CA GLU A 140 -0.41 -1.92 -15.48
C GLU A 140 -0.55 -2.45 -16.92
N ILE A 141 -0.48 -3.78 -17.10
CA ILE A 141 -0.67 -4.41 -18.42
C ILE A 141 -2.10 -4.14 -18.93
N LEU A 142 -3.12 -4.31 -18.09
CA LEU A 142 -4.51 -4.03 -18.44
C LEU A 142 -4.72 -2.55 -18.73
N ASP A 143 -4.07 -1.65 -17.98
CA ASP A 143 -4.07 -0.21 -18.24
C ASP A 143 -3.49 0.11 -19.62
N GLY A 144 -2.45 -0.60 -20.05
CA GLY A 144 -1.92 -0.48 -21.42
C GLY A 144 -2.94 -0.72 -22.52
N PHE A 145 -4.00 -1.49 -22.27
CA PHE A 145 -5.09 -1.74 -23.22
C PHE A 145 -6.35 -0.88 -22.96
N SER A 146 -6.33 -0.01 -21.95
CA SER A 146 -7.46 0.87 -21.63
C SER A 146 -7.51 2.07 -22.59
N PRO A 147 -8.69 2.55 -23.01
CA PRO A 147 -8.78 3.85 -23.69
C PRO A 147 -8.63 5.06 -22.75
N GLU A 148 -8.77 4.86 -21.43
CA GLU A 148 -8.74 5.93 -20.41
C GLU A 148 -7.39 6.03 -19.68
N TYR A 149 -6.61 4.95 -19.68
CA TYR A 149 -5.32 4.80 -18.99
C TYR A 149 -4.31 4.22 -19.98
N GLY A 150 -3.04 4.07 -19.58
CA GLY A 150 -2.03 3.35 -20.35
C GLY A 150 -0.99 2.73 -19.44
N PHE A 151 -0.09 1.92 -19.99
CA PHE A 151 0.96 1.27 -19.18
C PHE A 151 1.94 2.33 -18.70
N SER A 152 1.91 2.66 -17.41
CA SER A 152 2.81 3.66 -16.83
C SER A 152 4.15 3.03 -16.46
N VAL A 153 5.22 3.54 -17.10
CA VAL A 153 6.59 3.17 -16.73
C VAL A 153 6.91 3.66 -15.31
N GLY A 154 6.31 4.78 -14.88
CA GLY A 154 6.47 5.33 -13.53
C GLY A 154 5.87 4.40 -12.47
N ASP A 155 4.66 3.92 -12.71
CA ASP A 155 3.98 3.00 -11.78
C ASP A 155 4.65 1.64 -11.76
N MET A 156 5.08 1.13 -12.92
CA MET A 156 5.84 -0.11 -12.97
C MET A 156 7.18 0.00 -12.21
N ALA A 157 7.89 1.13 -12.33
CA ALA A 157 9.11 1.38 -11.56
C ALA A 157 8.83 1.42 -10.05
N ALA A 158 7.73 2.05 -9.62
CA ALA A 158 7.32 2.06 -8.24
C ALA A 158 6.91 0.66 -7.72
N ASN A 159 6.18 -0.11 -8.53
CA ASN A 159 5.79 -1.49 -8.25
C ASN A 159 7.02 -2.41 -8.06
N ILE A 160 8.14 -2.11 -8.71
CA ILE A 160 9.42 -2.80 -8.51
C ILE A 160 10.13 -2.28 -7.25
N ALA A 161 10.16 -0.96 -7.04
CA ALA A 161 10.90 -0.34 -5.94
C ALA A 161 10.44 -0.82 -4.55
N GLY A 162 9.14 -1.02 -4.35
CA GLY A 162 8.58 -1.49 -3.07
C GLY A 162 9.10 -2.88 -2.65
N PRO A 163 8.84 -3.94 -3.42
CA PRO A 163 9.33 -5.29 -3.13
C PRO A 163 10.86 -5.37 -3.14
N ALA A 164 11.53 -4.57 -3.97
CA ALA A 164 13.00 -4.46 -3.95
C ALA A 164 13.50 -3.90 -2.61
N LEU A 165 12.87 -2.85 -2.06
CA LEU A 165 13.19 -2.32 -0.73
C LEU A 165 12.95 -3.35 0.38
N TYR A 166 11.90 -4.17 0.29
CA TYR A 166 11.68 -5.25 1.25
C TYR A 166 12.75 -6.34 1.16
N THR A 167 12.98 -6.84 -0.06
CA THR A 167 13.83 -8.00 -0.33
C THR A 167 15.30 -7.69 -0.05
N SER A 168 15.79 -6.54 -0.52
CA SER A 168 17.19 -6.12 -0.34
C SER A 168 17.58 -6.02 1.14
N GLN A 169 16.69 -5.51 2.00
CA GLN A 169 16.95 -5.42 3.44
C GLN A 169 17.14 -6.79 4.09
N TYR A 170 16.33 -7.79 3.73
CA TYR A 170 16.51 -9.14 4.25
C TYR A 170 17.75 -9.84 3.68
N LEU A 171 18.10 -9.57 2.43
CA LEU A 171 19.32 -10.11 1.83
C LEU A 171 20.59 -9.50 2.44
N ALA A 172 20.57 -8.19 2.72
CA ALA A 172 21.71 -7.44 3.26
C ALA A 172 21.85 -7.56 4.78
N TRP A 173 20.74 -7.46 5.52
CA TRP A 173 20.75 -7.34 6.99
C TRP A 173 20.02 -8.46 7.72
N GLY A 174 19.23 -9.29 7.02
CA GLY A 174 18.41 -10.32 7.67
C GLY A 174 17.24 -9.77 8.50
N GLU A 175 16.99 -8.45 8.46
CA GLU A 175 15.93 -7.76 9.18
C GLU A 175 15.46 -6.53 8.40
N LEU A 176 14.28 -6.01 8.76
CA LEU A 176 13.81 -4.71 8.27
C LEU A 176 14.33 -3.59 9.16
N ARG A 177 14.89 -2.55 8.52
CA ARG A 177 15.39 -1.34 9.18
C ARG A 177 14.69 -0.07 8.70
N ILE A 178 14.16 -0.11 7.48
CA ILE A 178 13.43 0.96 6.80
C ILE A 178 12.06 0.38 6.41
N GLN A 179 10.99 0.98 6.95
CA GLN A 179 9.63 0.48 6.82
C GLN A 179 8.72 1.58 6.28
N PRO A 180 8.28 1.47 5.01
CA PRO A 180 7.19 2.25 4.47
C PRO A 180 5.89 2.07 5.27
N LYS A 181 5.23 3.17 5.63
CA LYS A 181 3.96 3.21 6.37
C LYS A 181 3.00 4.23 5.77
N PHE A 182 1.73 4.11 6.14
CA PHE A 182 0.64 4.97 5.67
C PHE A 182 -0.04 5.69 6.84
N SER A 183 -0.43 6.93 6.63
CA SER A 183 -1.46 7.61 7.42
C SER A 183 -2.47 8.29 6.51
N PHE A 184 -3.67 8.49 7.05
CA PHE A 184 -4.74 9.22 6.39
C PHE A 184 -5.45 10.15 7.36
N HIS A 185 -5.80 11.33 6.88
CA HIS A 185 -6.75 12.24 7.52
C HIS A 185 -7.75 12.74 6.48
N ASN A 186 -8.93 13.13 6.93
CA ASN A 186 -9.97 13.60 6.02
C ASN A 186 -9.72 15.06 5.66
N THR A 187 -9.73 15.41 4.38
CA THR A 187 -9.62 16.81 3.94
C THR A 187 -10.99 17.40 3.69
N PRO A 188 -11.18 18.73 3.68
CA PRO A 188 -12.44 19.30 3.20
C PRO A 188 -12.61 19.17 1.67
N LEU A 189 -11.56 18.82 0.93
CA LEU A 189 -11.53 18.81 -0.53
C LEU A 189 -12.46 17.76 -1.15
N TYR A 190 -12.77 16.67 -0.44
CA TYR A 190 -13.74 15.69 -0.94
C TYR A 190 -15.11 16.31 -1.29
N LYS A 191 -15.48 17.43 -0.66
CA LYS A 191 -16.74 18.13 -0.94
C LYS A 191 -16.76 18.77 -2.32
N VAL A 192 -15.58 19.09 -2.87
CA VAL A 192 -15.39 19.76 -4.15
C VAL A 192 -15.64 18.79 -5.31
N ARG A 193 -15.10 17.57 -5.22
CA ARG A 193 -15.20 16.54 -6.27
C ARG A 193 -15.37 15.14 -5.68
N LYS A 194 -16.56 14.84 -5.17
CA LYS A 194 -16.88 13.56 -4.49
C LYS A 194 -16.65 12.34 -5.38
N GLU A 195 -16.82 12.49 -6.69
CA GLU A 195 -16.61 11.41 -7.67
C GLU A 195 -15.13 11.03 -7.79
N LEU A 196 -14.25 12.04 -7.72
CA LEU A 196 -12.80 11.87 -7.81
C LEU A 196 -12.19 11.51 -6.46
N LEU A 197 -12.50 12.30 -5.41
CA LEU A 197 -11.87 12.23 -4.09
C LEU A 197 -12.61 11.32 -3.10
N GLY A 198 -13.75 10.73 -3.50
CA GLY A 198 -14.49 9.78 -2.69
C GLY A 198 -15.69 10.40 -1.95
N SER A 199 -16.84 9.72 -2.05
CA SER A 199 -18.10 10.21 -1.47
C SER A 199 -18.28 9.75 -0.03
N THR A 200 -17.82 8.54 0.31
CA THR A 200 -17.92 7.96 1.66
C THR A 200 -16.57 7.93 2.37
N TRP A 201 -16.58 7.73 3.69
CA TRP A 201 -15.35 7.66 4.49
C TRP A 201 -14.37 6.60 3.98
N HIS A 202 -14.87 5.39 3.64
CA HIS A 202 -14.04 4.30 3.09
C HIS A 202 -13.46 4.64 1.72
N ASP A 203 -14.24 5.30 0.85
CA ASP A 203 -13.76 5.67 -0.48
C ASP A 203 -12.65 6.73 -0.40
N ARG A 204 -12.74 7.66 0.58
CA ARG A 204 -11.80 8.78 0.72
C ARG A 204 -10.41 8.35 1.15
N TRP A 205 -10.29 7.38 2.07
CA TRP A 205 -9.00 6.79 2.42
C TRP A 205 -8.20 6.42 1.16
N LEU A 206 -8.88 5.93 0.11
CA LEU A 206 -8.25 5.42 -1.11
C LEU A 206 -8.06 6.50 -2.16
N LYS A 207 -9.05 7.36 -2.31
CA LYS A 207 -9.16 8.28 -3.44
C LYS A 207 -8.69 9.69 -3.14
N ASP A 208 -8.81 10.13 -1.88
CA ASP A 208 -8.42 11.49 -1.51
C ASP A 208 -6.93 11.53 -1.17
N TYR A 209 -6.10 11.63 -2.21
CA TYR A 209 -4.65 11.71 -2.07
C TYR A 209 -4.19 12.92 -1.24
N ASN A 210 -5.01 13.96 -1.14
CA ASN A 210 -4.71 15.12 -0.30
C ASN A 210 -4.70 14.79 1.21
N GLY A 211 -5.40 13.73 1.61
CA GLY A 211 -5.44 13.26 2.99
C GLY A 211 -4.38 12.21 3.31
N GLN A 212 -3.68 11.71 2.29
CA GLN A 212 -2.73 10.62 2.44
C GLN A 212 -1.33 11.15 2.76
N THR A 213 -0.63 10.45 3.65
CA THR A 213 0.80 10.69 3.88
C THR A 213 1.53 9.34 3.91
N TYR A 214 2.58 9.27 3.12
CA TYR A 214 3.42 8.08 2.98
C TYR A 214 4.74 8.31 3.71
N TRP A 215 5.10 7.39 4.59
CA TRP A 215 6.21 7.54 5.52
C TRP A 215 7.27 6.50 5.27
N LEU A 216 8.54 6.89 5.28
CA LEU A 216 9.67 5.98 5.45
C LEU A 216 10.12 6.04 6.91
N SER A 217 9.72 5.03 7.68
CA SER A 217 10.04 4.90 9.11
C SER A 217 11.35 4.11 9.27
N VAL A 218 12.38 4.77 9.76
CA VAL A 218 13.73 4.23 9.94
C VAL A 218 13.96 3.95 11.41
N ASN A 219 14.52 2.77 11.73
CA ASN A 219 14.89 2.41 13.10
C ASN A 219 16.37 2.72 13.36
N PRO A 220 16.72 3.78 14.12
CA PRO A 220 18.12 4.14 14.35
C PRO A 220 18.89 3.06 15.13
N SER A 221 18.21 2.36 16.06
CA SER A 221 18.85 1.30 16.85
C SER A 221 19.33 0.13 16.00
N ALA A 222 18.69 -0.13 14.84
CA ALA A 222 19.07 -1.21 13.94
C ALA A 222 20.35 -0.91 13.13
N PHE A 223 20.73 0.36 13.01
CA PHE A 223 22.00 0.78 12.38
C PHE A 223 23.13 1.00 13.39
N GLY A 224 22.80 1.09 14.69
CA GLY A 224 23.77 1.28 15.76
C GLY A 224 24.54 0.00 16.12
N SER A 225 25.52 0.16 17.01
CA SER A 225 26.18 -0.98 17.67
C SER A 225 25.18 -1.75 18.54
N ARG A 226 25.55 -2.98 18.93
CA ARG A 226 24.74 -3.82 19.83
C ARG A 226 24.42 -3.14 21.17
N ASP A 227 25.29 -2.22 21.60
CA ASP A 227 25.19 -1.45 22.85
C ASP A 227 24.45 -0.10 22.68
N SER A 228 23.81 0.12 21.53
CA SER A 228 23.03 1.34 21.30
C SER A 228 21.96 1.52 22.38
N LYS A 229 22.00 2.68 23.05
CA LYS A 229 21.01 3.09 24.05
C LYS A 229 19.71 3.61 23.42
N PHE A 230 19.65 3.72 22.09
CA PHE A 230 18.45 4.18 21.40
C PHE A 230 17.32 3.16 21.56
N PRO A 231 16.10 3.56 21.98
CA PRO A 231 15.01 2.63 22.21
C PRO A 231 14.67 1.83 20.94
N ARG A 232 14.68 0.50 21.05
CA ARG A 232 14.47 -0.38 19.88
C ARG A 232 13.10 -0.20 19.23
N TRP A 233 12.09 0.21 19.99
CA TRP A 233 10.73 0.43 19.48
C TRP A 233 10.53 1.82 18.86
N LEU A 234 11.48 2.75 19.02
CA LEU A 234 11.37 4.12 18.51
C LEU A 234 12.02 4.23 17.13
N ASN A 235 11.32 4.90 16.22
CA ASN A 235 11.76 5.20 14.86
C ASN A 235 11.73 6.70 14.60
N VAL A 236 12.49 7.12 13.59
CA VAL A 236 12.41 8.44 12.97
C VAL A 236 11.81 8.24 11.57
N ALA A 237 10.82 9.05 11.21
CA ALA A 237 10.09 8.90 9.97
C ALA A 237 10.17 10.16 9.10
N ALA A 238 10.51 9.98 7.83
CA ALA A 238 10.36 11.01 6.80
C ALA A 238 9.05 10.77 6.04
N GLY A 239 8.24 11.79 5.85
CA GLY A 239 6.92 11.69 5.21
C GLY A 239 6.79 12.52 3.94
N TYR A 240 5.92 12.06 3.05
CA TYR A 240 5.52 12.75 1.83
C TYR A 240 4.00 12.78 1.70
N GLY A 241 3.45 13.97 1.47
CA GLY A 241 2.02 14.19 1.23
C GLY A 241 1.82 15.31 0.21
N ILE A 242 0.57 15.54 -0.16
CA ILE A 242 0.18 16.59 -1.10
C ILE A 242 -1.08 17.29 -0.59
N GLN A 243 -1.36 18.49 -1.08
CA GLN A 243 -2.59 19.21 -0.79
C GLN A 243 -3.02 20.03 -2.01
N ASP A 244 -4.29 20.44 -2.03
CA ASP A 244 -4.91 21.28 -3.06
C ASP A 244 -5.00 20.64 -4.46
N MET A 245 -4.87 19.31 -4.57
CA MET A 245 -5.10 18.56 -5.81
C MET A 245 -6.57 18.16 -5.95
N VAL A 246 -7.30 18.86 -6.82
CA VAL A 246 -8.71 18.57 -7.18
C VAL A 246 -8.86 18.05 -8.61
N ALA A 247 -7.74 17.74 -9.26
CA ALA A 247 -7.64 17.08 -10.55
C ALA A 247 -6.30 16.32 -10.58
N ALA A 248 -6.18 15.35 -11.50
CA ALA A 248 -4.96 14.57 -11.65
C ALA A 248 -3.75 15.45 -11.99
N GLU A 249 -3.94 16.47 -12.83
CA GLU A 249 -2.88 17.38 -13.24
C GLU A 249 -2.92 18.71 -12.49
N THR A 250 -1.73 19.26 -12.21
CA THR A 250 -1.57 20.54 -11.51
C THR A 250 -2.26 21.71 -12.21
N PRO A 251 -2.10 21.93 -13.54
CA PRO A 251 -2.79 23.03 -14.25
C PRO A 251 -4.31 22.98 -14.12
N LYS A 252 -4.90 21.77 -14.21
CA LYS A 252 -6.36 21.58 -14.08
C LYS A 252 -6.86 21.90 -12.67
N SER A 253 -6.05 21.70 -11.63
CA SER A 253 -6.38 22.16 -10.27
C SER A 253 -6.26 23.68 -10.14
N ILE A 254 -5.26 24.28 -10.80
CA ILE A 254 -5.04 25.74 -10.86
C ILE A 254 -6.20 26.48 -11.52
N GLU A 255 -6.70 25.97 -12.65
CA GLU A 255 -7.89 26.46 -13.36
C GLU A 255 -9.14 26.47 -12.47
N ARG A 256 -9.20 25.55 -11.50
CA ARG A 256 -10.30 25.44 -10.52
C ARG A 256 -10.09 26.32 -9.28
N GLY A 257 -9.07 27.17 -9.26
CA GLY A 257 -8.78 28.08 -8.16
C GLY A 257 -7.93 27.50 -7.04
N TYR A 258 -7.41 26.28 -7.19
CA TYR A 258 -6.55 25.64 -6.19
C TYR A 258 -5.07 25.91 -6.49
N ARG A 259 -4.19 25.73 -5.50
CA ARG A 259 -2.75 25.90 -5.67
C ARG A 259 -2.04 24.66 -5.14
N PRO A 260 -1.98 23.57 -5.93
CA PRO A 260 -1.37 22.32 -5.49
C PRO A 260 0.04 22.48 -4.95
N TYR A 261 0.36 21.76 -3.88
CA TYR A 261 1.70 21.74 -3.33
C TYR A 261 2.05 20.42 -2.66
N ARG A 262 3.36 20.17 -2.55
CA ARG A 262 3.94 19.02 -1.84
C ARG A 262 4.18 19.37 -0.38
N GLN A 263 4.02 18.37 0.48
CA GLN A 263 4.32 18.45 1.91
C GLN A 263 5.37 17.39 2.25
N TYR A 264 6.40 17.81 2.97
CA TYR A 264 7.47 16.96 3.46
C TYR A 264 7.45 16.97 4.97
N TYR A 265 7.63 15.81 5.59
CA TYR A 265 7.47 15.66 7.04
C TYR A 265 8.69 15.00 7.66
N LEU A 266 9.00 15.40 8.89
CA LEU A 266 9.91 14.69 9.80
C LEU A 266 9.17 14.44 11.11
N SER A 267 9.08 13.18 11.53
CA SER A 267 8.26 12.75 12.67
C SER A 267 8.94 11.63 13.47
N LEU A 268 8.45 11.40 14.69
CA LEU A 268 8.76 10.20 15.47
C LEU A 268 7.75 9.11 15.16
N ASP A 269 8.14 7.84 15.29
CA ASP A 269 7.25 6.71 15.05
C ASP A 269 7.52 5.52 15.97
N ILE A 270 6.52 4.64 16.13
CA ILE A 270 6.65 3.41 16.91
C ILE A 270 6.76 2.21 15.96
N ASP A 271 7.80 1.39 16.16
CA ASP A 271 7.92 0.06 15.58
C ASP A 271 7.25 -0.98 16.50
N PHE A 272 5.98 -1.25 16.25
CA PHE A 272 5.21 -2.23 17.02
C PHE A 272 5.81 -3.63 16.94
N THR A 273 6.51 -3.97 15.85
CA THR A 273 7.09 -5.32 15.67
C THR A 273 8.27 -5.58 16.61
N ARG A 274 8.85 -4.52 17.18
CA ARG A 274 9.95 -4.61 18.15
C ARG A 274 9.47 -4.65 19.61
N ILE A 275 8.16 -4.55 19.85
CA ILE A 275 7.55 -4.74 21.17
C ILE A 275 7.51 -6.24 21.49
N LYS A 276 8.15 -6.63 22.60
CA LYS A 276 8.24 -8.04 23.00
C LYS A 276 6.89 -8.54 23.56
N THR A 277 6.36 -9.60 22.97
CA THR A 277 5.19 -10.31 23.49
C THR A 277 5.28 -11.81 23.19
N ARG A 278 4.68 -12.63 24.05
CA ARG A 278 4.59 -14.09 23.86
C ARG A 278 3.30 -14.50 23.14
N HIS A 279 2.28 -13.66 23.14
CA HIS A 279 0.97 -13.96 22.53
C HIS A 279 1.03 -13.83 21.01
N LYS A 280 0.74 -14.92 20.29
CA LYS A 280 0.73 -14.95 18.81
C LYS A 280 -0.24 -13.92 18.23
N ALA A 281 -1.45 -13.82 18.79
CA ALA A 281 -2.45 -12.84 18.37
C ALA A 281 -1.95 -11.40 18.49
N LEU A 282 -1.30 -11.04 19.61
CA LEU A 282 -0.72 -9.70 19.77
C LEU A 282 0.43 -9.45 18.81
N LYS A 283 1.26 -10.45 18.48
CA LYS A 283 2.29 -10.31 17.44
C LYS A 283 1.66 -9.99 16.08
N THR A 284 0.55 -10.65 15.73
CA THR A 284 -0.18 -10.36 14.50
C THR A 284 -0.76 -8.95 14.52
N VAL A 285 -1.40 -8.54 15.62
CA VAL A 285 -1.91 -7.17 15.77
C VAL A 285 -0.79 -6.14 15.63
N PHE A 286 0.33 -6.32 16.31
CA PHE A 286 1.50 -5.43 16.18
C PHE A 286 2.06 -5.41 14.76
N PHE A 287 2.11 -6.55 14.08
CA PHE A 287 2.55 -6.62 12.70
C PHE A 287 1.65 -5.84 11.74
N LEU A 288 0.33 -5.91 11.93
CA LEU A 288 -0.67 -5.18 11.13
C LEU A 288 -0.69 -3.68 11.46
N LEU A 289 -0.65 -3.33 12.75
CA LEU A 289 -0.56 -1.93 13.19
C LEU A 289 0.70 -1.25 12.66
N ASN A 290 1.80 -2.00 12.48
CA ASN A 290 3.04 -1.45 11.94
C ASN A 290 2.98 -1.08 10.45
N THR A 291 1.89 -1.38 9.75
CA THR A 291 1.63 -0.84 8.41
C THR A 291 1.17 0.62 8.47
N LEU A 292 0.60 1.04 9.60
CA LEU A 292 0.10 2.38 9.82
C LEU A 292 1.10 3.21 10.62
N LYS A 293 1.25 4.47 10.22
CA LYS A 293 1.92 5.50 11.01
C LYS A 293 0.97 5.91 12.14
N ILE A 294 1.50 6.08 13.34
CA ILE A 294 0.72 6.61 14.48
C ILE A 294 0.85 8.14 14.63
N PRO A 295 -0.16 8.80 15.25
CA PRO A 295 -0.06 10.17 15.75
C PRO A 295 1.18 10.45 16.56
N ALA A 296 1.96 11.44 16.10
CA ALA A 296 3.20 11.88 16.72
C ALA A 296 3.53 13.35 16.40
N PRO A 297 4.36 14.01 17.22
CA PRO A 297 4.93 15.31 16.91
C PRO A 297 5.66 15.30 15.56
N THR A 298 5.40 16.29 14.74
CA THR A 298 5.85 16.31 13.34
C THR A 298 6.23 17.72 12.91
N LEU A 299 7.38 17.86 12.27
CA LEU A 299 7.78 19.04 11.54
C LEU A 299 7.38 18.87 10.07
N GLU A 300 6.52 19.73 9.56
CA GLU A 300 6.16 19.83 8.16
C GLU A 300 6.99 20.94 7.50
N TYR A 301 7.41 20.71 6.26
CA TYR A 301 7.84 21.74 5.32
C TYR A 301 6.99 21.66 4.06
N ASN A 302 6.49 22.81 3.59
CA ASN A 302 5.82 22.90 2.30
C ASN A 302 6.16 24.23 1.59
N GLY A 303 6.00 24.25 0.27
CA GLY A 303 6.35 25.41 -0.56
C GLY A 303 5.46 26.64 -0.38
N ARG A 304 4.38 26.55 0.41
CA ARG A 304 3.40 27.64 0.61
C ARG A 304 3.60 28.39 1.93
N ASN A 305 3.83 27.64 3.00
CA ASN A 305 3.85 28.14 4.37
C ASN A 305 5.21 27.93 5.06
N GLY A 306 6.20 27.34 4.37
CA GLY A 306 7.50 27.04 4.95
C GLY A 306 7.43 25.94 6.00
N PHE A 307 8.17 26.12 7.11
CA PHE A 307 8.18 25.16 8.22
C PHE A 307 6.98 25.36 9.16
N ARG A 308 6.33 24.26 9.52
CA ARG A 308 5.23 24.23 10.50
C ARG A 308 5.42 23.06 11.44
N PHE A 309 5.39 23.34 12.74
CA PHE A 309 5.38 22.29 13.75
C PHE A 309 3.94 21.90 14.11
N HIS A 310 3.72 20.59 14.23
CA HIS A 310 2.49 19.98 14.69
C HIS A 310 2.79 19.20 15.96
N ALA A 311 2.16 19.56 17.08
CA ALA A 311 2.31 18.81 18.33
C ALA A 311 1.83 17.36 18.19
N LEU A 312 0.81 17.15 17.36
CA LEU A 312 0.29 15.85 16.95
C LEU A 312 -0.24 16.01 15.52
N TYR A 313 0.37 15.33 14.53
CA TYR A 313 -0.01 15.49 13.12
C TYR A 313 -0.78 14.29 12.60
N PHE A 314 -2.12 14.39 12.53
CA PHE A 314 -3.09 13.56 11.79
C PHE A 314 -4.31 14.43 11.45
#